data_AF-F4QST5-F1
#
_entry.id   AF-F4QST5-F1
#
_cell.length_a   1.000
_cell.length_b   1.000
_cell.length_c   1.000
_cell.angle_alpha   90.00
_cell.angle_beta   90.00
_cell.angle_gamma   90.00
#
_symmetry.space_group_name_H-M   'P 1'
#
loop_
_entity.id
_entity.type
_entity.pdbx_description
1 polymer ?
#
loop_
_entity_poly.entity_id
_entity_poly.type
_entity_poly.pdbx_seq_one_letter_code
_entity_poly.pdbx_strand_id
1 'polypeptide(L)'
;MKWEDVKDDPKKRHAFYVFLQQRIAGLTDLFADRLDGERTAQVIDYVQHNENGLALEVLADFLIEDDIPISKIEMADILAIAGIMKLDVDEPRYKFLAKQIRVPGG
;
A
#
# COMPACT_ATOMS: atom_id res chain seq x y z
N MET A 1 2.56 9.74 -11.88
CA MET A 1 1.31 10.45 -12.23
C MET A 1 0.82 11.17 -10.99
N LYS A 2 0.37 12.43 -11.05
CA LYS A 2 -0.15 13.16 -9.88
C LYS A 2 -1.64 13.45 -10.05
N TRP A 3 -2.38 13.51 -8.94
CA TRP A 3 -3.82 13.83 -8.93
C TRP A 3 -4.13 15.16 -9.64
N GLU A 4 -3.32 16.19 -9.41
CA GLU A 4 -3.53 17.53 -9.99
C GLU A 4 -3.45 17.51 -11.53
N ASP A 5 -2.71 16.57 -12.12
CA ASP A 5 -2.56 16.45 -13.57
C ASP A 5 -3.77 15.77 -14.24
N VAL A 6 -4.63 15.12 -13.44
CA VAL A 6 -5.67 14.20 -13.93
C VAL A 6 -7.08 14.56 -13.48
N LYS A 7 -7.26 15.36 -12.41
CA LYS A 7 -8.54 15.61 -11.74
C LYS A 7 -9.66 16.16 -12.64
N ASP A 8 -9.30 16.91 -13.68
CA ASP A 8 -10.23 17.59 -14.59
C ASP A 8 -10.59 16.76 -15.83
N ASP A 9 -9.94 15.61 -16.05
CA ASP A 9 -10.20 14.72 -17.19
C ASP A 9 -10.68 13.35 -16.68
N PRO A 10 -11.95 12.98 -16.90
CA PRO A 10 -12.50 11.71 -16.42
C PRO A 10 -11.73 10.47 -16.88
N LYS A 11 -11.16 10.46 -18.10
CA LYS A 11 -10.37 9.34 -18.59
C LYS A 11 -9.04 9.26 -17.86
N LYS A 12 -8.40 10.40 -17.61
CA LYS A 12 -7.15 10.43 -16.83
C LYS A 12 -7.38 10.09 -15.36
N ARG A 13 -8.51 10.50 -14.76
CA ARG A 13 -8.90 10.06 -13.42
C ARG A 13 -9.06 8.55 -13.35
N HIS A 14 -9.78 7.96 -14.30
CA HIS A 14 -9.93 6.50 -14.35
C HIS A 14 -8.56 5.81 -14.48
N ALA A 15 -7.70 6.27 -15.39
CA ALA A 15 -6.34 5.75 -15.53
C ALA A 15 -5.50 5.91 -14.24
N PHE A 16 -5.68 7.01 -13.51
CA PHE A 16 -5.03 7.23 -12.22
C PHE A 16 -5.49 6.24 -11.14
N TYR A 17 -6.80 5.98 -11.04
CA TYR A 17 -7.32 4.98 -10.10
C TYR A 17 -6.85 3.57 -10.47
N VAL A 18 -6.90 3.19 -11.74
CA VAL A 18 -6.38 1.89 -12.21
C VAL A 18 -4.89 1.75 -11.90
N PHE A 19 -4.11 2.82 -12.11
CA PHE A 19 -2.69 2.84 -11.74
C PHE A 19 -2.47 2.62 -10.23
N LEU A 20 -3.26 3.26 -9.36
CA LEU A 20 -3.19 3.04 -7.92
C LEU A 20 -3.56 1.60 -7.54
N GLN A 21 -4.64 1.08 -8.10
CA GLN A 21 -5.09 -0.29 -7.85
C GLN A 21 -4.01 -1.31 -8.22
N GLN A 22 -3.38 -1.14 -9.38
CA GLN A 22 -2.28 -2.01 -9.82
C GLN A 22 -1.06 -1.92 -8.90
N ARG A 23 -0.71 -0.71 -8.42
CA ARG A 23 0.42 -0.52 -7.50
C ARG A 23 0.15 -1.19 -6.15
N ILE A 24 -1.05 -1.04 -5.61
CA ILE A 24 -1.42 -1.66 -4.33
C ILE A 24 -1.51 -3.17 -4.48
N ALA A 25 -2.20 -3.68 -5.51
CA ALA A 25 -2.30 -5.12 -5.74
C ALA A 25 -0.93 -5.79 -5.96
N GLY A 26 -0.04 -5.16 -6.74
CA GLY A 26 1.32 -5.66 -6.93
C GLY A 26 2.16 -5.63 -5.66
N LEU A 27 1.93 -4.65 -4.77
CA LEU A 27 2.56 -4.61 -3.46
C LEU A 27 2.00 -5.71 -2.54
N THR A 28 0.70 -5.97 -2.55
CA THR A 28 0.09 -7.09 -1.81
C THR A 28 0.65 -8.43 -2.27
N ASP A 29 0.82 -8.62 -3.58
CA ASP A 29 1.40 -9.83 -4.16
C ASP A 29 2.86 -10.05 -3.72
N LEU A 30 3.64 -8.97 -3.58
CA LEU A 30 5.01 -9.02 -3.05
C LEU A 30 5.09 -9.56 -1.61
N PHE A 31 4.00 -9.45 -0.85
CA PHE A 31 3.89 -9.96 0.51
C PHE A 31 3.13 -11.29 0.59
N ALA A 32 2.66 -11.87 -0.51
CA ALA A 32 1.80 -13.06 -0.48
C ALA A 32 2.49 -14.33 0.04
N ASP A 33 3.83 -14.34 0.08
CA ASP A 33 4.63 -15.39 0.69
C ASP A 33 4.80 -15.23 2.22
N ARG A 34 4.55 -14.03 2.73
CA ARG A 34 4.75 -13.64 4.14
C ARG A 34 3.44 -13.38 4.88
N LEU A 35 2.42 -12.89 4.19
CA LEU A 35 1.05 -12.73 4.70
C LEU A 35 0.22 -13.95 4.33
N ASP A 36 -0.77 -14.27 5.17
CA ASP A 36 -1.71 -15.33 4.84
C ASP A 36 -2.63 -14.97 3.65
N GLY A 37 -3.26 -15.99 3.09
CA GLY A 37 -4.16 -15.86 1.94
C GLY A 37 -5.43 -15.07 2.23
N GLU A 38 -5.89 -15.01 3.48
CA GLU A 38 -7.11 -14.29 3.87
C GLU A 38 -6.84 -12.78 3.93
N ARG A 39 -5.74 -12.38 4.56
CA ARG A 39 -5.27 -10.99 4.63
C ARG A 39 -4.98 -10.42 3.25
N THR A 40 -4.29 -11.17 2.40
CA THR A 40 -4.05 -10.74 1.01
C THR A 40 -5.35 -10.59 0.23
N ALA A 41 -6.28 -11.54 0.34
CA ALA A 41 -7.59 -11.46 -0.29
C ALA A 41 -8.39 -10.24 0.20
N GLN A 42 -8.35 -9.93 1.49
CA GLN A 42 -9.04 -8.77 2.06
C GLN A 42 -8.49 -7.44 1.54
N VAL A 43 -7.17 -7.29 1.44
CA VAL A 43 -6.58 -6.08 0.82
C VAL A 43 -7.03 -5.93 -0.63
N ILE A 44 -7.06 -7.03 -1.39
CA ILE A 44 -7.52 -7.01 -2.78
C ILE A 44 -9.01 -6.66 -2.89
N ASP A 45 -9.86 -7.08 -1.95
CA ASP A 45 -11.27 -6.70 -1.93
C ASP A 45 -11.47 -5.18 -1.83
N TYR A 46 -10.70 -4.51 -0.96
CA TYR A 46 -10.71 -3.05 -0.88
C TYR A 46 -10.23 -2.37 -2.17
N VAL A 47 -9.21 -2.92 -2.83
CA VAL A 47 -8.74 -2.44 -4.15
C VAL A 47 -9.88 -2.50 -5.18
N GLN A 48 -10.63 -3.61 -5.20
CA GLN A 48 -11.74 -3.82 -6.14
C GLN A 48 -12.93 -2.88 -5.89
N HIS A 49 -13.13 -2.43 -4.65
CA HIS A 49 -14.15 -1.46 -4.27
C HIS A 49 -13.72 0.01 -4.43
N ASN A 50 -12.56 0.29 -5.05
CA ASN A 50 -11.94 1.61 -5.18
C ASN A 50 -11.56 2.27 -3.84
N GLU A 51 -11.48 1.50 -2.76
CA GLU A 51 -11.07 1.98 -1.44
C GLU A 51 -9.53 1.95 -1.30
N ASN A 52 -8.84 2.55 -2.26
CA ASN A 52 -7.37 2.44 -2.41
C ASN A 52 -6.59 2.93 -1.18
N GLY A 53 -7.06 3.99 -0.52
CA GLY A 53 -6.45 4.50 0.72
C GLY A 53 -6.54 3.44 1.83
N LEU A 54 -7.75 2.93 2.05
CA LEU A 54 -8.01 1.89 3.02
C LEU A 54 -7.26 0.59 2.70
N ALA A 55 -7.16 0.19 1.43
CA ALA A 55 -6.41 -0.98 1.03
C ALA A 55 -4.94 -0.90 1.44
N LEU A 56 -4.29 0.26 1.24
CA LEU A 56 -2.91 0.47 1.66
C LEU A 56 -2.77 0.49 3.19
N GLU A 57 -3.71 1.12 3.87
CA GLU A 57 -3.76 1.18 5.34
C GLU A 57 -3.90 -0.21 5.96
N VAL A 58 -4.84 -1.01 5.47
CA VAL A 58 -5.08 -2.39 5.92
C VAL A 58 -3.86 -3.27 5.64
N LEU A 59 -3.21 -3.11 4.49
CA LEU A 59 -1.95 -3.82 4.22
C LEU A 59 -0.87 -3.46 5.26
N ALA A 60 -0.70 -2.17 5.57
CA ALA A 60 0.26 -1.72 6.58
C ALA A 60 -0.08 -2.27 7.97
N ASP A 61 -1.35 -2.26 8.35
CA ASP A 61 -1.83 -2.78 9.64
C ASP A 61 -1.55 -4.29 9.74
N PHE A 62 -1.79 -5.05 8.67
CA PHE A 62 -1.52 -6.49 8.62
C PHE A 62 -0.04 -6.83 8.75
N LEU A 63 0.83 -6.09 8.06
CA LEU A 63 2.28 -6.25 8.20
C LEU A 63 2.75 -5.98 9.64
N ILE A 64 2.08 -5.06 10.37
CA ILE A 64 2.38 -4.77 11.77
C ILE A 64 1.85 -5.86 12.69
N GLU A 65 0.59 -6.25 12.53
CA GLU A 65 -0.10 -7.24 13.38
C GLU A 65 0.56 -8.62 13.34
N ASP A 66 1.00 -9.03 12.15
CA ASP A 66 1.64 -10.33 11.93
C ASP A 66 3.17 -10.29 12.13
N ASP A 67 3.71 -9.15 12.58
CA ASP A 67 5.16 -8.94 12.77
C ASP A 67 5.98 -9.26 11.52
N ILE A 68 5.45 -8.93 10.33
CA ILE A 68 6.08 -9.23 9.06
C ILE A 68 7.31 -8.34 8.86
N PRO A 69 8.52 -8.91 8.72
CA PRO A 69 9.70 -8.12 8.43
C PRO A 69 9.61 -7.52 7.03
N ILE A 70 9.89 -6.22 6.95
CA ILE A 70 9.96 -5.49 5.68
C ILE A 70 11.37 -4.94 5.43
N SER A 71 11.71 -4.77 4.18
CA SER A 71 12.93 -4.08 3.76
C SER A 71 12.72 -2.56 3.71
N LYS A 72 13.83 -1.81 3.64
CA LYS A 72 13.76 -0.36 3.40
C LYS A 72 13.13 0.00 2.05
N ILE A 73 13.28 -0.88 1.05
CA ILE A 73 12.73 -0.67 -0.30
C ILE A 73 11.20 -0.82 -0.24
N GLU A 74 10.72 -1.87 0.42
CA GLU A 74 9.28 -2.09 0.63
C GLU A 74 8.63 -0.96 1.41
N MET A 75 9.28 -0.47 2.47
CA MET A 75 8.81 0.71 3.20
C MET A 75 8.74 1.94 2.29
N ALA A 76 9.76 2.16 1.45
CA ALA A 76 9.78 3.29 0.53
C ALA A 76 8.66 3.21 -0.51
N ASP A 77 8.35 2.01 -1.02
CA ASP A 77 7.24 1.80 -1.95
C ASP A 77 5.88 2.10 -1.29
N ILE A 78 5.67 1.64 -0.05
CA ILE A 78 4.46 1.95 0.73
C ILE A 78 4.29 3.46 0.90
N LEU A 79 5.34 4.16 1.34
CA LEU A 79 5.30 5.61 1.53
C LEU A 79 5.13 6.38 0.22
N ALA A 80 5.68 5.88 -0.89
CA ALA A 80 5.50 6.48 -2.19
C ALA A 80 4.04 6.41 -2.65
N ILE A 81 3.36 5.27 -2.45
CA ILE A 81 1.93 5.13 -2.79
C ILE A 81 1.08 6.02 -1.87
N ALA A 82 1.34 6.01 -0.56
CA ALA A 82 0.67 6.90 0.41
C ALA A 82 0.81 8.38 0.02
N GLY A 83 2.01 8.80 -0.39
CA GLY A 83 2.29 10.16 -0.86
C GLY A 83 1.54 10.53 -2.15
N ILE A 84 1.37 9.60 -3.10
CA ILE A 84 0.56 9.84 -4.31
C ILE A 84 -0.91 10.09 -3.94
N MET A 85 -1.42 9.36 -2.94
CA MET A 85 -2.78 9.50 -2.42
C MET A 85 -2.94 10.67 -1.42
N LYS A 86 -1.84 11.34 -1.05
CA LYS A 86 -1.80 12.37 -0.01
C LYS A 86 -2.30 11.89 1.37
N LEU A 87 -2.05 10.62 1.69
CA LEU A 87 -2.31 10.10 3.04
C LEU A 87 -1.33 10.72 4.03
N ASP A 88 -1.74 10.79 5.30
CA ASP A 88 -0.88 11.27 6.37
C ASP A 88 0.15 10.19 6.76
N VAL A 89 1.38 10.35 6.24
CA VAL A 89 2.49 9.44 6.53
C VAL A 89 3.06 9.61 7.95
N ASP A 90 2.65 10.64 8.67
CA ASP A 90 2.98 10.83 10.09
C ASP A 90 2.05 10.07 11.04
N GLU A 91 1.00 9.41 10.51
CA GLU A 91 0.15 8.55 11.31
C GLU A 91 0.94 7.45 12.03
N PRO A 92 0.49 7.01 13.22
CA PRO A 92 1.14 5.96 13.99
C PRO A 92 1.42 4.68 13.18
N ARG A 93 0.53 4.32 12.24
CA ARG A 93 0.69 3.12 11.39
C ARG A 93 2.03 3.10 10.66
N TYR A 94 2.40 4.18 9.97
CA TYR A 94 3.63 4.22 9.18
C TYR A 94 4.87 4.29 10.08
N LYS A 95 4.75 4.93 11.25
CA LYS A 95 5.80 4.95 12.27
C LYS A 95 6.02 3.58 12.90
N PHE A 96 4.96 2.79 13.11
CA PHE A 96 5.05 1.43 13.63
C PHE A 96 5.55 0.47 12.57
N LEU A 97 5.07 0.58 11.33
CA LEU A 97 5.56 -0.20 10.20
C LEU A 97 7.06 0.00 9.98
N ALA A 98 7.57 1.23 10.13
CA ALA A 98 9.01 1.49 10.04
C ALA A 98 9.85 0.71 11.08
N LYS A 99 9.26 0.28 12.21
CA LYS A 99 9.94 -0.56 13.20
C LYS A 99 10.09 -2.01 12.75
N GLN A 100 9.29 -2.43 11.76
CA GLN A 100 9.39 -3.73 11.10
C GLN A 100 10.49 -3.80 10.05
N ILE A 101 11.20 -2.68 9.81
CA ILE A 101 12.38 -2.71 8.96
C ILE A 101 13.42 -3.64 9.60
N ARG A 102 13.73 -4.73 8.90
CA ARG A 102 14.78 -5.68 9.24
C ARG A 102 15.69 -5.84 8.02
N VAL A 103 16.97 -6.08 8.27
CA VAL A 103 17.87 -6.52 7.20
C VAL A 103 17.52 -7.99 6.94
N PRO A 104 17.23 -8.40 5.69
CA PRO A 104 17.09 -9.81 5.38
C PRO A 104 18.46 -10.47 5.60
N GLY A 105 18.61 -11.21 6.70
CA GLY A 105 19.82 -11.97 7.05
C GLY A 105 21.02 -11.12 7.45
N GLY A 106 21.33 -11.11 8.75
CA GLY A 106 22.69 -10.96 9.28
C GLY A 106 23.18 -12.32 9.76
#